data_AF-A0A524MXX3-F1
#
_entry.id   AF-A0A524MXX3-F1
#
_cell.length_a   1.000
_cell.length_b   1.000
_cell.length_c   1.000
_cell.angle_alpha   90.00
_cell.angle_beta   90.00
_cell.angle_gamma   90.00
#
_symmetry.space_group_name_H-M   'P 1'
#
loop_
_entity.id
_entity.type
_entity.pdbx_description
1 polymer ?
#
loop_
_entity_poly.entity_id
_entity_poly.type
_entity_poly.pdbx_seq_one_letter_code
_entity_poly.pdbx_strand_id
1 'polypeptide(L)'
;MKRFEVRMVEGPPRGGLYELEQTTYFHVVDLQADEILLKFQGEMEASLSRDTGLWEDHRYSGVCEVVISPDEKTALVKYHNGNQEFVALPEFSE
;
A
#
# COMPACT_ATOMS: atom_id res chain seq x y z
N MET A 1 24.34 -3.93 0.73
CA MET A 1 23.59 -2.80 1.34
C MET A 1 22.34 -2.65 0.49
N LYS A 2 21.14 -2.67 1.09
CA LYS A 2 19.88 -2.59 0.35
C LYS A 2 19.68 -1.14 -0.12
N ARG A 3 19.39 -0.89 -1.39
CA ARG A 3 19.16 0.48 -1.88
C ARG A 3 17.73 0.92 -1.64
N PHE A 4 16.77 0.03 -1.85
CA PHE A 4 15.36 0.37 -1.78
C PHE A 4 14.66 -0.25 -0.57
N GLU A 5 13.67 0.44 -0.03
CA GLU A 5 12.82 -0.07 1.04
C GLU A 5 11.34 0.19 0.71
N VAL A 6 10.46 -0.75 1.07
CA VAL A 6 9.03 -0.48 1.08
C VAL A 6 8.65 -0.05 2.49
N ARG A 7 8.25 1.21 2.66
CA ARG A 7 7.69 1.72 3.92
C ARG A 7 6.17 1.75 3.84
N MET A 8 5.53 1.11 4.79
CA MET A 8 4.07 1.12 4.93
C MET A 8 3.67 2.23 5.91
N VAL A 9 2.67 3.03 5.52
CA VAL A 9 2.14 4.11 6.36
C VAL A 9 0.62 4.05 6.34
N GLU A 10 0.01 3.96 7.51
CA GLU A 10 -1.43 4.07 7.64
C GLU A 10 -1.83 5.54 7.61
N GLY A 11 -2.79 5.86 6.74
CA GLY A 11 -3.45 7.16 6.73
C GLY A 11 -4.36 7.34 7.95
N PRO A 12 -4.84 8.56 8.23
CA PRO A 12 -5.84 8.75 9.25
C PRO A 12 -7.13 7.99 8.87
N PRO A 13 -7.81 7.37 9.85
CA PRO A 13 -9.11 6.77 9.59
C PRO A 13 -10.11 7.85 9.16
N ARG A 14 -10.96 7.50 8.21
CA ARG A 14 -12.04 8.32 7.65
C ARG A 14 -13.39 7.60 7.84
N GLY A 15 -14.48 8.26 7.47
CA GLY A 15 -15.84 7.72 7.55
C GLY A 15 -16.73 8.43 8.59
N GLY A 16 -18.02 8.14 8.53
CA GLY A 16 -19.04 8.62 9.46
C GLY A 16 -19.14 7.80 10.75
N LEU A 17 -20.18 8.07 11.56
CA LEU A 17 -20.38 7.41 12.86
C LEU A 17 -20.49 5.87 12.77
N TYR A 18 -20.92 5.35 11.61
CA TYR A 18 -21.12 3.92 11.37
C TYR A 18 -20.30 3.39 10.19
N GLU A 19 -19.31 4.15 9.73
CA GLU A 19 -18.50 3.83 8.56
C GLU A 19 -17.02 4.00 8.93
N LEU A 20 -16.20 3.07 8.48
CA LEU A 20 -14.76 3.11 8.63
C LEU A 20 -14.14 3.02 7.25
N GLU A 21 -13.29 3.98 6.93
CA GLU A 21 -12.42 3.97 5.77
C GLU A 21 -10.97 4.06 6.27
N GLN A 22 -10.15 3.07 5.96
CA GLN A 22 -8.73 3.05 6.28
C GLN A 22 -7.91 3.00 5.00
N THR A 23 -6.98 3.94 4.86
CA THR A 23 -6.03 3.97 3.74
C THR A 23 -4.66 3.50 4.20
N THR A 24 -4.02 2.66 3.40
CA THR A 24 -2.63 2.21 3.62
C THR A 24 -1.79 2.61 2.42
N TYR A 25 -0.71 3.36 2.67
CA TYR A 25 0.25 3.78 1.66
C TYR A 25 1.47 2.87 1.68
N PHE A 26 1.91 2.46 0.49
CA PHE A 26 3.15 1.73 0.28
C PHE A 26 4.12 2.62 -0.47
N HIS A 27 5.17 3.06 0.20
CA HIS A 27 6.19 3.94 -0.37
C HIS A 27 7.44 3.12 -0.71
N VAL A 28 7.84 3.13 -1.98
CA VAL A 28 9.17 2.65 -2.35
C VAL A 28 10.14 3.81 -2.16
N VAL A 29 11.06 3.66 -1.23
CA VAL A 29 12.03 4.68 -0.81
C VAL A 29 13.41 4.30 -1.33
N ASP A 30 14.11 5.22 -1.97
CA ASP A 30 15.56 5.12 -2.22
C ASP A 30 16.31 5.59 -0.97
N LEU A 31 17.01 4.66 -0.33
CA LEU A 31 17.75 4.91 0.91
C LEU A 31 19.03 5.72 0.70
N GLN A 32 19.50 5.85 -0.54
CA GLN A 32 20.69 6.67 -0.83
C GLN A 32 20.33 8.15 -1.01
N ALA A 33 19.21 8.42 -1.70
CA ALA A 33 18.69 9.77 -1.88
C ALA A 33 17.78 10.23 -0.72
N ASP A 34 17.30 9.29 0.10
CA ASP A 34 16.24 9.47 1.10
C ASP A 34 14.94 10.06 0.50
N GLU A 35 14.57 9.56 -0.68
CA GLU A 35 13.41 10.02 -1.44
C GLU A 35 12.40 8.90 -1.70
N ILE A 36 11.12 9.27 -1.73
CA ILE A 36 10.05 8.35 -2.14
C ILE A 36 9.95 8.38 -3.66
N LEU A 37 10.26 7.25 -4.29
CA LEU A 37 10.24 7.10 -5.74
C LEU A 37 8.85 6.72 -6.27
N LEU A 38 8.17 5.81 -5.58
CA LEU A 38 6.86 5.30 -5.97
C LEU A 38 5.93 5.31 -4.77
N LYS A 39 4.65 5.59 -5.02
CA LYS A 39 3.58 5.57 -4.03
C LYS A 39 2.43 4.73 -4.54
N PHE A 40 2.00 3.78 -3.73
CA PHE A 40 0.83 2.95 -3.98
C PHE A 40 -0.14 3.06 -2.81
N GLN A 41 -1.41 2.77 -3.08
CA GLN A 41 -2.49 2.92 -2.12
C GLN A 41 -3.36 1.67 -2.09
N GLY A 42 -3.60 1.17 -0.87
CA GLY A 42 -4.65 0.22 -0.55
C GLY A 42 -5.71 0.87 0.32
N GLU A 43 -6.94 0.36 0.24
CA GLU A 43 -8.05 0.84 1.05
C GLU A 43 -8.82 -0.33 1.66
N MET A 44 -9.32 -0.10 2.86
CA MET A 44 -10.28 -0.96 3.55
C MET A 44 -11.47 -0.12 3.97
N GLU A 45 -12.66 -0.62 3.69
CA GLU A 45 -13.94 -0.05 4.13
C GLU A 45 -14.67 -1.07 5.00
N ALA A 46 -15.36 -0.61 6.04
CA ALA A 46 -16.24 -1.42 6.86
C ALA A 46 -17.42 -0.60 7.41
N SER A 47 -18.51 -1.28 7.78
CA SER A 47 -19.69 -0.66 8.40
C SER A 47 -19.95 -1.21 9.80
N LEU A 48 -20.33 -0.36 10.75
CA LEU A 48 -20.62 -0.77 12.12
C LEU A 48 -22.06 -1.30 12.20
N SER A 49 -22.21 -2.59 12.50
CA SER A 49 -23.51 -3.20 12.72
C SER A 49 -24.16 -2.69 14.00
N ARG A 50 -25.41 -2.26 13.90
CA ARG A 50 -26.19 -1.77 15.05
C ARG A 50 -26.69 -2.89 15.94
N ASP A 51 -26.78 -4.10 15.41
CA ASP A 51 -27.31 -5.26 16.13
C ASP A 51 -26.21 -5.96 16.92
N THR A 52 -25.01 -6.09 16.32
CA THR A 52 -23.88 -6.82 16.92
C THR A 52 -22.86 -5.88 17.57
N GLY A 53 -22.80 -4.61 17.16
CA GLY A 53 -21.77 -3.66 17.58
C GLY A 53 -20.40 -3.94 16.97
N LEU A 54 -20.31 -4.79 15.94
CA LEU A 54 -19.06 -5.16 15.27
C LEU A 54 -18.95 -4.47 13.91
N TRP A 55 -17.70 -4.27 13.45
CA TRP A 55 -17.43 -3.88 12.07
C TRP A 55 -17.68 -5.07 11.15
N GLU A 56 -18.49 -4.87 10.12
CA GLU A 56 -18.95 -5.86 9.16
C GLU A 56 -18.80 -5.31 7.72
N ASP A 57 -19.13 -6.12 6.72
CA ASP A 57 -19.09 -5.76 5.29
C ASP A 57 -17.73 -5.25 4.79
N HIS A 58 -16.64 -5.83 5.30
CA HIS A 58 -15.27 -5.47 4.91
C HIS A 58 -15.07 -5.54 3.40
N ARG A 59 -14.68 -4.42 2.80
CA ARG A 59 -14.28 -4.31 1.39
C ARG A 59 -12.86 -3.84 1.32
N TYR A 60 -12.09 -4.46 0.44
CA TYR A 60 -10.70 -4.10 0.21
C TYR A 60 -10.51 -3.72 -1.26
N SER A 61 -9.79 -2.64 -1.50
CA SER A 61 -9.49 -2.14 -2.84
C SER A 61 -8.02 -1.69 -2.94
N GLY A 62 -7.52 -1.53 -4.16
CA GLY A 62 -6.15 -1.09 -4.40
C GLY A 62 -5.09 -2.14 -4.05
N VAL A 63 -3.91 -1.65 -3.66
CA VAL A 63 -2.70 -2.43 -3.42
C VAL A 63 -2.72 -3.07 -2.03
N CYS A 64 -2.37 -4.35 -1.95
CA CYS A 64 -2.24 -5.08 -0.70
C CYS A 64 -0.79 -5.41 -0.34
N GLU A 65 0.12 -5.41 -1.32
CA GLU A 65 1.52 -5.77 -1.11
C GLU A 65 2.41 -5.15 -2.19
N VAL A 66 3.61 -4.72 -1.79
CA VAL A 66 4.69 -4.29 -2.69
C VAL A 66 5.97 -4.99 -2.29
N VAL A 67 6.65 -5.64 -3.24
CA VAL A 67 7.89 -6.38 -3.03
C VAL A 67 8.93 -5.96 -4.04
N ILE A 68 10.09 -5.52 -3.56
CA ILE A 68 11.24 -5.20 -4.42
C ILE A 68 11.93 -6.51 -4.81
N SER A 69 12.21 -6.67 -6.11
CA SER A 69 12.92 -7.83 -6.62
C SER A 69 14.37 -7.90 -6.09
N PRO A 70 14.97 -9.10 -5.96
CA PRO A 70 16.33 -9.25 -5.43
C PRO A 70 17.42 -8.52 -6.23
N ASP A 71 17.18 -8.27 -7.52
CA ASP A 71 18.06 -7.51 -8.41
C ASP A 71 17.88 -5.99 -8.28
N GLU A 72 16.93 -5.54 -7.44
CA GLU A 72 16.59 -4.14 -7.20
C GLU A 72 16.20 -3.35 -8.48
N LYS A 73 15.81 -4.05 -9.56
CA LYS A 73 15.38 -3.41 -10.81
C LYS A 73 13.88 -3.19 -10.91
N THR A 74 13.09 -3.96 -10.16
CA THR A 74 11.62 -3.91 -10.24
C THR A 74 10.96 -4.00 -8.88
N ALA A 75 9.74 -3.48 -8.79
CA ALA A 75 8.81 -3.76 -7.70
C ALA A 75 7.62 -4.55 -8.25
N LEU A 76 7.31 -5.68 -7.62
CA LEU A 76 6.06 -6.41 -7.81
C LEU A 76 4.99 -5.79 -6.93
N VAL A 77 3.91 -5.33 -7.53
CA VAL A 77 2.76 -4.75 -6.84
C VAL A 77 1.58 -5.71 -6.98
N LYS A 78 0.97 -6.08 -5.86
CA LYS A 78 -0.20 -6.97 -5.82
C LYS A 78 -1.44 -6.23 -5.35
N TYR A 79 -2.56 -6.54 -5.99
CA TYR A 79 -3.84 -5.89 -5.74
C TYR A 79 -4.83 -6.84 -5.06
N HIS A 80 -5.76 -6.28 -4.29
CA HIS A 80 -6.82 -7.06 -3.63
C HIS A 80 -7.74 -7.80 -4.61
N ASN A 81 -7.83 -7.34 -5.87
CA ASN A 81 -8.59 -8.03 -6.92
C ASN A 81 -7.84 -9.23 -7.56
N GLY A 82 -6.64 -9.56 -7.08
CA GLY A 82 -5.81 -10.65 -7.58
C GLY A 82 -4.86 -10.26 -8.73
N ASN A 83 -4.98 -9.06 -9.28
CA ASN A 83 -4.06 -8.57 -10.30
C ASN A 83 -2.67 -8.29 -9.74
N GLN A 84 -1.68 -8.33 -10.61
CA GLN A 84 -0.29 -8.04 -10.30
C GLN A 84 0.35 -7.23 -11.42
N GLU A 85 1.26 -6.33 -11.08
CA GLU A 85 2.07 -5.58 -12.04
C GLU A 85 3.52 -5.49 -11.59
N PHE A 86 4.42 -5.31 -12.56
CA PHE A 86 5.83 -5.04 -12.32
C PHE A 86 6.12 -3.60 -12.70
N VAL A 87 6.69 -2.85 -11.77
CA VAL A 87 7.09 -1.45 -11.98
C VAL A 87 8.61 -1.35 -11.96
N ALA A 88 9.19 -0.73 -12.98
CA ALA A 88 10.64 -0.52 -13.04
C ALA A 88 11.09 0.48 -11.97
N LEU A 89 12.21 0.18 -11.32
CA LEU A 89 12.90 1.09 -10.41
C LEU A 89 14.00 1.83 -11.16
N PRO A 90 14.23 3.12 -10.87
CA PRO A 90 15.24 3.91 -11.56
C PRO A 90 16.66 3.38 -11.28
N GLU A 91 17.40 3.13 -12.36
CA GLU A 91 18.84 2.93 -12.30
C GLU A 91 19.52 4.30 -12.05
N PHE A 92 20.65 4.30 -11.34
CA PHE A 92 21.45 5.54 -11.24
C PHE A 92 21.86 5.97 -12.66
N SER A 93 21.64 7.24 -12.97
CA SER A 93 22.40 7.89 -14.04
C SER A 93 23.73 8.28 -13.40
N GLU A 94 24.84 7.69 -13.86
CA GLU A 94 26.19 8.15 -13.51
C GLU A 94 26.45 9.58 -13.99
#